data_AF-A0A3D0JK17-F1
#
_entry.id   AF-A0A3D0JK17-F1
#
_cell.length_a   1.000
_cell.length_b   1.000
_cell.length_c   1.000
_cell.angle_alpha   90.00
_cell.angle_beta   90.00
_cell.angle_gamma   90.00
#
_symmetry.space_group_name_H-M   'P 1'
#
loop_
_entity.id
_entity.type
_entity.pdbx_description
1 polymer ?
#
loop_
_entity_poly.entity_id
_entity_poly.type
_entity_poly.pdbx_seq_one_letter_code
_entity_poly.pdbx_strand_id
1 'polypeptide(L)'
;FIPWAKIHYISALHGTGVGDLYGSIRQAYDAAVTKFSTNVLTRILEDAVADHQPPLVRGRRIKLRYAHQGGMNPPRIIIHGNQTKDVPEAYRRYLENIYRKVLNITGSPVKIEFKSGENPFAGRKNKLTERQMQRKRRLMKFVKQKK
;
A
#
# COMPACT_ATOMS: atom_id res chain seq x y z
N PHE A 1 16.56 -5.12 10.19
CA PHE A 1 17.34 -3.89 10.39
C PHE A 1 16.38 -2.69 10.41
N ILE A 2 16.68 -1.62 11.14
CA ILE A 2 15.77 -0.48 11.42
C ILE A 2 16.27 0.76 10.66
N PRO A 3 16.03 0.88 9.33
CA PRO A 3 16.65 1.93 8.50
C PRO A 3 16.12 3.34 8.76
N TRP A 4 15.06 3.50 9.57
CA TRP A 4 14.48 4.79 9.92
C TRP A 4 15.07 5.40 11.20
N ALA A 5 15.81 4.63 12.00
CA ALA A 5 16.40 5.12 13.25
C ALA A 5 17.76 5.77 12.98
N LYS A 6 17.97 6.96 13.57
CA LYS A 6 19.26 7.63 13.56
C LYS A 6 20.19 6.98 14.59
N ILE A 7 21.41 6.67 14.19
CA ILE A 7 22.42 6.06 15.07
C ILE A 7 23.22 7.17 15.74
N HIS A 8 23.37 7.07 17.07
CA HIS A 8 24.19 7.97 17.87
C HIS A 8 25.24 7.15 18.61
N TYR A 9 26.48 7.63 18.63
CA TYR A 9 27.56 7.08 19.42
C TYR A 9 27.73 7.97 20.65
N ILE A 10 27.51 7.41 21.84
CA ILE A 10 27.48 8.19 23.08
C ILE A 10 28.35 7.56 24.17
N SER A 11 28.75 8.37 25.14
CA SER A 11 29.29 7.90 26.42
C SER A 11 28.47 8.49 27.56
N ALA A 12 27.70 7.67 28.26
CA ALA A 12 26.89 8.11 29.38
C ALA A 12 27.75 8.61 30.56
N LEU A 13 28.91 7.99 30.78
CA LEU A 13 29.84 8.36 31.87
C LEU A 13 30.48 9.72 31.64
N HIS A 14 30.91 10.00 30.40
CA HIS A 14 31.63 11.24 30.05
C HIS A 14 30.69 12.35 29.53
N GLY A 15 29.40 12.05 29.37
CA GLY A 15 28.41 12.98 28.83
C GLY A 15 28.51 13.26 27.32
N THR A 16 29.47 12.65 26.62
CA THR A 16 29.71 12.87 25.20
C THR A 16 28.53 12.36 24.35
N GLY A 17 27.99 13.21 23.48
CA GLY A 17 26.92 12.87 22.54
C GLY A 17 25.52 12.75 23.16
N VAL A 18 25.36 12.95 24.48
CA VAL A 18 24.06 12.84 25.16
C VAL A 18 23.12 13.99 24.77
N GLY A 19 23.65 15.20 24.54
CA GLY A 19 22.85 16.35 24.11
C GLY A 19 22.15 16.14 22.76
N ASP A 20 22.81 15.47 21.82
CA ASP A 20 22.28 15.24 20.45
C ASP A 20 21.05 14.31 20.42
N LEU A 21 20.85 13.54 21.50
CA LEU A 21 19.70 12.66 21.65
C LEU A 21 18.40 13.44 21.71
N TYR A 22 18.36 14.54 22.46
CA TYR A 22 17.13 15.32 22.64
C TYR A 22 16.59 15.90 21.33
N GLY A 23 17.49 16.41 20.48
CA GLY A 23 17.11 16.88 19.14
C GLY A 23 16.53 15.76 18.28
N SER A 24 17.15 14.58 18.33
CA SER A 24 16.74 13.43 17.51
C SER A 24 15.45 12.78 18.03
N ILE A 25 15.21 12.79 19.35
CA ILE A 25 13.95 12.39 19.98
C ILE A 25 12.82 13.33 19.53
N ARG A 26 13.04 14.64 19.57
CA ARG A 26 12.05 15.63 19.14
C ARG A 26 11.69 15.46 17.66
N GLN A 27 12.71 15.30 16.82
CA GLN A 27 12.51 15.04 15.38
C GLN A 27 11.72 13.75 15.14
N ALA A 28 12.03 12.67 15.87
CA ALA A 28 11.30 11.40 15.77
C ALA A 28 9.84 11.52 16.21
N TYR A 29 9.60 12.27 17.29
CA TYR A 29 8.26 12.55 17.79
C TYR A 29 7.44 13.35 16.77
N ASP A 30 7.98 14.47 16.29
CA ASP A 30 7.33 15.34 15.32
C ASP A 30 6.97 14.55 14.05
N ALA A 31 7.90 13.75 13.53
CA ALA A 31 7.65 12.88 12.38
C ALA A 31 6.56 11.83 12.64
N ALA A 32 6.46 11.30 13.87
CA ALA A 32 5.45 10.30 14.23
C ALA A 32 4.03 10.87 14.35
N VAL A 33 3.92 12.12 14.79
CA VAL A 33 2.63 12.81 15.02
C VAL A 33 2.24 13.76 13.89
N THR A 34 3.06 13.91 12.85
CA THR A 34 2.73 14.78 11.73
C THR A 34 1.48 14.29 10.99
N LYS A 35 0.58 15.24 10.67
CA LYS A 35 -0.61 14.99 9.87
C LYS A 35 -0.34 15.30 8.40
N PHE A 36 -0.65 14.36 7.53
CA PHE A 36 -0.49 14.52 6.08
C PHE A 36 -1.87 14.58 5.40
N SER A 37 -2.03 15.48 4.45
CA SER A 37 -3.28 15.56 3.69
C SER A 37 -3.40 14.38 2.71
N THR A 38 -4.63 13.91 2.51
CA THR A 38 -4.96 12.82 1.58
C THR A 38 -4.46 13.12 0.15
N ASN A 39 -4.51 14.38 -0.28
CA ASN A 39 -4.03 14.80 -1.60
C ASN A 39 -2.51 14.58 -1.75
N VAL A 40 -1.72 15.02 -0.76
CA VAL A 40 -0.26 14.82 -0.78
C VAL A 40 0.06 13.32 -0.80
N LEU A 41 -0.57 12.52 0.06
CA LEU A 41 -0.34 11.07 0.09
C LEU A 41 -0.72 10.39 -1.22
N THR A 42 -1.83 10.79 -1.83
CA THR A 42 -2.29 10.21 -3.08
C THR A 42 -1.38 10.57 -4.26
N ARG A 43 -0.87 11.81 -4.33
CA ARG A 43 0.11 12.19 -5.36
C ARG A 43 1.39 11.36 -5.26
N ILE A 44 1.92 11.20 -4.04
CA ILE A 44 3.10 10.35 -3.81
C ILE A 44 2.84 8.91 -4.27
N LEU A 45 1.64 8.39 -4.03
CA LEU A 45 1.24 7.06 -4.51
C LEU A 45 1.24 6.97 -6.03
N GLU A 46 0.66 7.96 -6.71
CA GLU A 46 0.57 8.01 -8.17
C GLU A 46 1.97 8.07 -8.80
N ASP A 47 2.84 8.93 -8.27
CA ASP A 47 4.22 9.06 -8.72
C ASP A 47 5.00 7.75 -8.51
N ALA A 48 4.86 7.11 -7.34
CA ALA A 48 5.50 5.84 -7.04
C ALA A 48 5.02 4.70 -7.96
N VAL A 49 3.72 4.67 -8.28
CA VAL A 49 3.14 3.66 -9.19
C VAL A 49 3.55 3.91 -10.64
N ALA A 50 3.76 5.17 -11.03
CA ALA A 50 4.25 5.54 -12.35
C ALA A 50 5.72 5.13 -12.54
N ASP A 51 6.55 5.35 -11.52
CA ASP A 51 7.97 4.96 -11.49
C ASP A 51 8.14 3.44 -11.47
N HIS A 52 7.45 2.77 -10.54
CA HIS A 52 7.51 1.31 -10.42
C HIS A 52 6.10 0.71 -10.36
N GLN A 53 5.70 0.04 -11.44
CA GLN A 53 4.36 -0.51 -11.56
C GLN A 53 4.15 -1.74 -10.66
N PRO A 54 2.95 -1.90 -10.05
CA PRO A 54 2.59 -3.12 -9.35
C PRO A 54 2.61 -4.36 -10.26
N PRO A 55 2.98 -5.54 -9.72
CA PRO A 55 2.99 -6.77 -10.47
C PRO A 55 1.59 -7.19 -10.90
N LEU A 56 1.55 -8.04 -11.94
CA LEU A 56 0.33 -8.66 -12.43
C LEU A 56 -0.01 -9.87 -11.55
N VAL A 57 -1.26 -9.95 -11.11
CA VAL A 57 -1.80 -11.09 -10.36
C VAL A 57 -2.94 -11.70 -11.16
N ARG A 58 -2.84 -13.00 -11.48
CA ARG A 58 -3.89 -13.76 -12.20
C ARG A 58 -4.33 -13.06 -13.51
N GLY A 59 -3.37 -12.52 -14.26
CA GLY A 59 -3.61 -11.83 -15.54
C GLY A 59 -4.23 -10.43 -15.41
N ARG A 60 -4.34 -9.88 -14.21
CA ARG A 60 -4.88 -8.52 -13.97
C ARG A 60 -3.88 -7.71 -13.15
N ARG A 61 -3.77 -6.42 -13.44
CA ARG A 61 -2.90 -5.51 -12.69
C ARG A 61 -3.59 -5.07 -11.40
N ILE A 62 -2.82 -4.99 -10.31
CA ILE A 62 -3.26 -4.39 -9.05
C ILE A 62 -3.46 -2.89 -9.29
N LYS A 63 -4.62 -2.34 -8.91
CA LYS A 63 -4.92 -0.92 -9.10
C LYS A 63 -5.04 -0.23 -7.75
N LEU A 64 -4.01 0.52 -7.37
CA LEU A 64 -4.03 1.40 -6.20
C LEU A 64 -4.68 2.73 -6.64
N ARG A 65 -5.64 3.24 -5.87
CA ARG A 65 -6.49 4.37 -6.28
C ARG A 65 -6.20 5.64 -5.50
N TYR A 66 -6.11 5.56 -4.18
CA TYR A 66 -5.81 6.70 -3.33
C TYR A 66 -5.25 6.24 -1.99
N ALA A 67 -4.60 7.17 -1.28
CA ALA A 67 -4.01 6.94 0.02
C ALA A 67 -4.49 7.99 1.02
N HIS A 68 -4.75 7.58 2.26
CA HIS A 68 -5.05 8.50 3.36
C HIS A 68 -4.34 8.07 4.63
N GLN A 69 -4.19 9.00 5.58
CA GLN A 69 -3.63 8.70 6.88
C GLN A 69 -4.69 8.03 7.75
N GLY A 70 -4.45 6.79 8.16
CA GLY A 70 -5.34 6.00 9.01
C GLY A 70 -5.03 6.10 10.50
N GLY A 71 -3.86 6.63 10.87
CA GLY A 71 -3.44 6.75 12.26
C GLY A 71 -2.17 7.58 12.39
N MET A 72 -1.94 8.07 13.60
CA MET A 72 -0.79 8.88 14.00
C MET A 72 -0.05 8.09 15.09
N ASN A 73 1.28 8.11 15.06
CA ASN A 73 2.18 7.40 15.97
C ASN A 73 1.97 5.86 16.10
N PRO A 74 2.53 5.04 15.18
CA PRO A 74 3.33 5.43 14.02
C PRO A 74 2.45 5.91 12.85
N PRO A 75 2.99 6.74 11.94
CA PRO A 75 2.27 7.17 10.74
C PRO A 75 1.76 5.96 9.95
N ARG A 76 0.43 5.79 9.93
CA ARG A 76 -0.23 4.70 9.21
C ARG A 76 -0.88 5.23 7.96
N ILE A 77 -0.43 4.74 6.80
CA ILE A 77 -0.95 5.11 5.49
C ILE A 77 -1.81 3.95 5.00
N ILE A 78 -3.09 4.22 4.78
CA ILE A 78 -4.05 3.26 4.24
C ILE A 78 -4.22 3.53 2.76
N ILE A 79 -3.86 2.56 1.94
CA ILE A 79 -4.00 2.61 0.48
C ILE A 79 -5.22 1.79 0.07
N HIS A 80 -6.12 2.44 -0.68
CA HIS A 80 -7.31 1.81 -1.23
C HIS A 80 -7.08 1.40 -2.67
N GLY A 81 -7.64 0.25 -3.06
CA GLY A 81 -7.51 -0.23 -4.43
C GLY A 81 -8.24 -1.53 -4.71
N ASN A 82 -7.95 -2.08 -5.89
CA ASN A 82 -8.41 -3.38 -6.35
C ASN A 82 -7.27 -4.40 -6.24
N GLN A 83 -7.60 -5.63 -5.82
CA GLN A 83 -6.62 -6.72 -5.63
C GLN A 83 -5.48 -6.33 -4.67
N THR A 84 -5.79 -5.46 -3.70
CA THR A 84 -4.86 -4.99 -2.68
C THR A 84 -4.36 -6.08 -1.74
N LYS A 85 -5.13 -7.17 -1.60
CA LYS A 85 -4.73 -8.34 -0.80
C LYS A 85 -3.58 -9.12 -1.44
N ASP A 86 -3.42 -9.01 -2.75
CA ASP A 86 -2.42 -9.74 -3.52
C ASP A 86 -1.14 -8.92 -3.75
N VAL A 87 -1.00 -7.75 -3.11
CA VAL A 87 0.21 -6.93 -3.17
C VAL A 87 1.36 -7.68 -2.48
N PRO A 88 2.46 -7.98 -3.19
CA PRO A 88 3.60 -8.64 -2.56
C PRO A 88 4.26 -7.76 -1.51
N GLU A 89 4.83 -8.40 -0.49
CA GLU A 89 5.48 -7.71 0.62
C GLU A 89 6.67 -6.84 0.16
N ALA A 90 7.38 -7.25 -0.90
CA ALA A 90 8.43 -6.45 -1.51
C ALA A 90 7.91 -5.09 -2.03
N TYR A 91 6.73 -5.08 -2.65
CA TYR A 91 6.10 -3.86 -3.15
C TYR A 91 5.56 -2.98 -2.01
N ARG A 92 5.09 -3.59 -0.91
CA ARG A 92 4.77 -2.85 0.32
C ARG A 92 6.00 -2.11 0.86
N ARG A 93 7.15 -2.78 0.97
CA ARG A 93 8.42 -2.17 1.42
C ARG A 93 8.92 -1.09 0.48
N TYR A 94 8.73 -1.26 -0.83
CA TYR A 94 9.02 -0.21 -1.82
C TYR A 94 8.21 1.06 -1.50
N LEU A 95 6.89 0.94 -1.37
CA LEU A 95 6.04 2.08 -1.04
C LEU A 95 6.41 2.70 0.31
N GLU A 96 6.67 1.88 1.33
CA GLU A 96 7.08 2.35 2.66
C GLU A 96 8.34 3.22 2.57
N ASN A 97 9.32 2.79 1.79
CA ASN A 97 10.54 3.54 1.56
C ASN A 97 10.31 4.85 0.78
N ILE A 98 9.41 4.85 -0.22
CA ILE A 98 9.07 6.07 -0.96
C ILE A 98 8.39 7.10 -0.05
N TYR A 99 7.35 6.70 0.69
CA TYR A 99 6.69 7.61 1.62
C TYR A 99 7.65 8.15 2.68
N ARG A 100 8.50 7.28 3.23
CA ARG A 100 9.52 7.69 4.21
C ARG A 100 10.48 8.74 3.64
N LYS A 101 10.95 8.56 2.41
CA LYS A 101 11.86 9.51 1.74
C LYS A 101 11.18 10.83 1.43
N VAL A 102 10.00 10.80 0.80
CA VAL A 102 9.32 12.02 0.34
C VAL A 102 8.75 12.84 1.49
N LEU A 103 8.23 12.17 2.53
CA LEU A 103 7.70 12.85 3.72
C LEU A 103 8.77 13.18 4.76
N ASN A 104 10.04 12.84 4.49
CA ASN A 104 11.18 13.04 5.38
C ASN A 104 10.94 12.50 6.81
N ILE A 105 10.33 11.32 6.92
CA ILE A 105 10.00 10.71 8.21
C ILE A 105 11.25 10.03 8.75
N THR A 106 11.85 10.65 9.77
CA THR A 106 13.01 10.13 10.50
C THR A 106 12.59 9.70 11.90
N GLY A 107 13.13 8.59 12.40
CA GLY A 107 12.91 8.12 13.77
C GLY A 107 11.60 7.38 14.02
N SER A 108 10.65 7.37 13.07
CA SER A 108 9.39 6.63 13.15
C SER A 108 9.20 5.68 11.96
N PRO A 109 8.72 4.44 12.17
CA PRO A 109 8.38 3.54 11.07
C PRO A 109 7.12 4.03 10.34
N VAL A 110 7.07 3.86 9.02
CA VAL A 110 5.86 4.12 8.22
C VAL A 110 5.10 2.82 8.04
N LYS A 111 3.85 2.74 8.52
CA LYS A 111 3.04 1.53 8.35
C LYS A 111 2.12 1.68 7.15
N ILE A 112 2.25 0.79 6.17
CA ILE A 112 1.33 0.72 5.04
C ILE A 112 0.33 -0.40 5.27
N GLU A 113 -0.95 -0.07 5.15
CA GLU A 113 -2.05 -1.02 5.11
C GLU A 113 -2.80 -0.89 3.80
N PHE A 114 -3.21 -2.02 3.23
CA PHE A 114 -4.03 -2.00 2.02
C PHE A 114 -5.45 -2.39 2.35
N LYS A 115 -6.42 -1.60 1.87
CA LYS A 115 -7.85 -1.92 1.96
C LYS A 115 -8.41 -2.16 0.57
N SER A 116 -9.09 -3.29 0.41
CA SER A 116 -9.95 -3.56 -0.75
C SER A 116 -11.37 -3.10 -0.43
N GLY A 117 -12.04 -2.45 -1.38
CA GLY A 117 -13.49 -2.29 -1.29
C GLY A 117 -14.19 -3.66 -1.33
N GLU A 118 -15.33 -3.77 -0.66
CA GLU A 118 -16.19 -4.95 -0.79
C GLU A 118 -16.89 -4.92 -2.16
N ASN A 119 -17.00 -6.08 -2.81
CA ASN A 119 -17.76 -6.20 -4.04
C ASN A 119 -19.21 -6.56 -3.70
N PRO A 120 -20.18 -5.63 -3.85
CA PRO A 120 -21.59 -5.89 -3.52
C PRO A 120 -22.25 -6.98 -4.40
N PHE A 121 -21.59 -7.40 -5.47
CA PHE A 121 -22.03 -8.50 -6.33
C PHE A 121 -21.34 -9.83 -6.03
N ALA A 122 -20.48 -9.90 -5.00
CA ALA A 122 -19.86 -11.15 -4.57
C ALA A 122 -20.96 -12.17 -4.21
N GLY A 123 -20.93 -13.35 -4.83
CA GLY A 123 -21.93 -14.40 -4.62
C GLY A 123 -23.20 -14.31 -5.48
N ARG A 124 -23.44 -13.19 -6.18
CA ARG A 124 -24.55 -13.10 -7.16
C ARG A 124 -24.15 -13.82 -8.45
N LYS A 125 -24.64 -15.05 -8.64
CA LYS A 125 -24.52 -15.74 -9.93
C LYS A 125 -25.36 -15.00 -10.97
N ASN A 126 -24.73 -14.49 -12.02
CA ASN A 126 -25.44 -13.89 -13.13
C ASN A 126 -26.31 -14.97 -13.80
N LYS A 127 -27.64 -14.91 -13.64
CA LYS A 127 -28.55 -15.84 -14.32
C LYS A 127 -28.45 -15.54 -15.81
N LEU A 128 -27.93 -16.50 -16.58
CA LEU A 128 -27.85 -16.38 -18.04
C LEU A 128 -29.25 -16.07 -18.59
N THR A 129 -29.37 -15.08 -19.45
CA THR A 129 -30.62 -14.80 -20.16
C THR A 129 -30.98 -16.00 -21.06
N GLU A 130 -32.25 -16.20 -21.37
CA GLU A 130 -32.68 -17.31 -22.27
C GLU A 130 -31.91 -17.32 -23.59
N ARG A 131 -31.66 -16.14 -24.19
CA ARG A 131 -30.83 -15.98 -25.39
C ARG A 131 -29.39 -16.49 -25.18
N GLN A 132 -28.79 -16.21 -24.04
CA GLN A 132 -27.43 -16.67 -23.71
C GLN A 132 -27.39 -18.18 -23.47
N MET A 133 -28.42 -18.74 -22.83
CA MET A 133 -28.55 -20.19 -22.67
C MET A 133 -28.72 -20.89 -24.04
N GLN A 134 -29.57 -20.37 -24.91
CA GLN A 134 -29.76 -20.89 -26.26
C GLN A 134 -28.46 -20.83 -27.08
N ARG A 135 -27.74 -19.71 -27.04
CA ARG A 135 -26.44 -19.56 -27.70
C ARG A 135 -25.41 -20.57 -27.17
N LYS A 136 -25.32 -20.74 -25.85
CA LYS A 136 -24.43 -21.74 -25.21
C LYS A 136 -24.80 -23.16 -25.61
N ARG A 137 -26.09 -23.51 -25.65
CA ARG A 137 -26.58 -24.83 -26.11
C ARG A 137 -26.20 -25.09 -27.56
N ARG A 138 -26.40 -24.13 -28.47
CA ARG A 138 -26.01 -24.24 -29.89
C ARG A 138 -24.51 -24.47 -30.04
N LEU A 139 -23.69 -23.71 -29.31
CA LEU A 139 -22.24 -23.83 -29.34
C LEU A 139 -21.77 -25.21 -28.83
N MET A 140 -22.33 -25.68 -27.72
CA MET A 140 -22.03 -27.00 -27.15
C MET A 140 -22.42 -28.16 -28.09
N LYS A 141 -23.53 -28.03 -28.83
CA LYS A 141 -23.93 -29.02 -29.83
C LYS A 141 -22.87 -29.15 -30.94
N PHE A 142 -22.36 -28.03 -31.45
CA PHE A 142 -21.30 -28.01 -32.45
C PHE A 142 -19.99 -28.62 -31.94
N VAL A 143 -19.57 -28.28 -30.72
CA VAL A 143 -18.33 -28.82 -30.13
C VAL A 143 -18.42 -30.33 -29.91
N LYS A 144 -19.59 -30.85 -29.48
CA LYS A 144 -19.81 -32.28 -29.24
C LYS A 144 -19.92 -33.08 -30.54
N GLN A 145 -20.34 -32.46 -31.63
CA GLN A 145 -20.48 -33.11 -32.95
C GLN A 145 -19.15 -33.14 -33.74
N LYS A 146 -18.18 -32.30 -33.34
CA LYS A 146 -16.84 -32.22 -33.92
C LYS A 146 -15.81 -33.10 -33.20
N LYS A 147 -16.24 -33.81 -32.15
CA LYS A 147 -15.46 -34.72 -31.32
C LYS A 147 -15.94 -36.13 -31.55
#